data_AF-A0A916FRJ7-F1
#
_entry.id   AF-A0A916FRJ7-F1
#
_cell.length_a   1.000
_cell.length_b   1.000
_cell.length_c   1.000
_cell.angle_alpha   90.00
_cell.angle_beta   90.00
_cell.angle_gamma   90.00
#
_symmetry.space_group_name_H-M   'P 1'
#
loop_
_entity.id
_entity.type
_entity.pdbx_description
1 polymer ?
#
loop_
_entity_poly.entity_id
_entity_poly.type
_entity_poly.pdbx_seq_one_letter_code
_entity_poly.pdbx_strand_id
1 'polypeptide(L)' 'MKINVLVTPDGQISFAIAEGDFDAAKAALTQAINGLKLEGVDITDPGEIERHRHDDEHAHLHEHAHN' A
#
# COMPACT_ATOMS: atom_id res chain seq x y z
N MET A 1 4.74 -6.11 -12.43
CA MET A 1 4.32 -5.59 -11.11
C MET A 1 5.54 -5.55 -10.20
N LYS A 2 5.73 -4.49 -9.42
CA LYS A 2 6.84 -4.36 -8.47
C LYS A 2 6.27 -4.17 -7.06
N ILE A 3 6.88 -4.82 -6.08
CA ILE A 3 6.56 -4.62 -4.66
C ILE A 3 7.63 -3.69 -4.10
N ASN A 4 7.20 -2.57 -3.54
CA ASN A 4 8.03 -1.67 -2.77
C ASN A 4 8.00 -2.11 -1.31
N VAL A 5 9.17 -2.16 -0.68
CA VAL A 5 9.32 -2.45 0.75
C VAL A 5 9.82 -1.18 1.40
N LEU A 6 9.06 -0.65 2.36
CA LEU A 6 9.41 0.51 3.14
C LEU A 6 9.78 0.04 4.54
N VAL A 7 10.94 0.46 5.02
CA VAL A 7 11.38 0.23 6.40
C VAL A 7 11.36 1.57 7.11
N THR A 8 10.56 1.69 8.16
CA THR A 8 10.45 2.93 8.93
C THR A 8 11.53 2.99 10.02
N PRO A 9 11.88 4.19 10.53
CA PRO A 9 12.93 4.34 11.55
C PRO A 9 12.64 3.61 12.87
N ASP A 10 11.37 3.35 13.19
CA ASP A 10 10.92 2.57 14.34
C ASP A 10 10.93 1.05 14.07
N GLY A 11 11.42 0.61 12.90
CA GLY A 11 11.63 -0.79 12.56
C GLY A 11 10.40 -1.49 11.97
N GLN A 12 9.33 -0.77 11.66
CA GLN A 12 8.19 -1.35 10.96
C GLN A 12 8.52 -1.54 9.48
N ILE A 13 7.87 -2.54 8.88
CA ILE A 13 8.03 -2.87 7.46
C ILE A 13 6.67 -2.79 6.80
N SER A 14 6.57 -2.01 5.73
CA SER A 14 5.35 -1.88 4.91
C SER A 14 5.62 -2.36 3.49
N PHE A 15 4.65 -3.08 2.92
CA PHE A 15 4.69 -3.54 1.54
C PHE A 15 3.65 -2.79 0.71
N ALA A 16 4.06 -2.25 -0.43
CA ALA A 16 3.18 -1.47 -1.28
C ALA A 16 3.36 -1.83 -2.75
N ILE A 17 2.27 -1.79 -3.51
CA ILE A 17 2.27 -1.89 -4.97
C ILE A 17 1.68 -0.57 -5.48
N ALA A 18 2.50 0.20 -6.19
CA ALA A 18 2.16 1.57 -6.56
C ALA A 18 1.07 1.66 -7.66
N GLU A 19 1.00 0.65 -8.52
CA GLU A 19 0.17 0.69 -9.72
C GLU A 19 -0.41 -0.70 -10.00
N GLY A 20 -1.70 -0.75 -10.36
CA GLY A 20 -2.37 -1.97 -10.79
C GLY A 20 -3.78 -2.12 -10.25
N ASP A 21 -4.36 -3.27 -10.57
CA ASP A 21 -5.63 -3.72 -10.01
C ASP A 21 -5.47 -4.14 -8.54
N PHE A 22 -6.47 -3.82 -7.70
CA PHE A 22 -6.38 -4.08 -6.27
C PHE A 22 -6.41 -5.58 -5.95
N ASP A 23 -7.25 -6.37 -6.61
CA ASP A 23 -7.35 -7.81 -6.36
C ASP A 23 -6.07 -8.52 -6.81
N ALA A 24 -5.51 -8.13 -7.96
CA ALA A 24 -4.22 -8.61 -8.43
C ALA A 24 -3.07 -8.22 -7.46
N ALA A 25 -3.06 -6.98 -6.99
CA ALA A 25 -2.07 -6.48 -6.03
C ALA A 25 -2.15 -7.22 -4.69
N LYS A 26 -3.37 -7.41 -4.18
CA LYS A 26 -3.64 -8.14 -2.94
C LYS A 26 -3.16 -9.59 -3.04
N ALA A 27 -3.44 -10.27 -4.16
CA ALA A 27 -2.99 -11.64 -4.38
C ALA A 27 -1.46 -11.74 -4.39
N ALA A 28 -0.77 -10.82 -5.07
CA ALA A 28 0.69 -10.82 -5.12
C ALA A 28 1.34 -10.47 -3.76
N LEU A 29 0.79 -9.50 -3.02
CA LEU A 29 1.25 -9.19 -1.65
C LEU A 29 1.08 -10.40 -0.73
N THR A 30 -0.07 -11.07 -0.82
CA THR A 30 -0.34 -12.29 -0.05
C THR A 30 0.68 -13.39 -0.39
N GLN A 31 0.96 -13.60 -1.68
CA GLN A 31 1.97 -14.57 -2.11
C GLN A 31 3.37 -14.21 -1.62
N ALA A 32 3.76 -12.93 -1.69
CA ALA A 32 5.06 -12.46 -1.20
C ALA A 32 5.22 -12.68 0.31
N ILE A 33 4.21 -12.31 1.10
CA ILE A 33 4.20 -12.51 2.55
C ILE A 33 4.29 -14.00 2.90
N ASN A 34 3.54 -14.85 2.20
CA ASN A 34 3.60 -16.30 2.41
C ASN A 34 4.98 -16.87 2.03
N GLY A 35 5.59 -16.39 0.95
CA GLY A 35 6.96 -16.74 0.58
C GLY A 35 7.96 -16.39 1.67
N LEU A 36 7.88 -15.18 2.23
CA LEU A 36 8.76 -14.75 3.32
C LEU A 36 8.61 -15.62 4.58
N LYS A 37 7.38 -16.05 4.91
CA LYS A 37 7.14 -16.99 6.01
C LYS A 37 7.80 -18.35 5.78
N LEU A 38 7.77 -18.85 4.55
CA LEU A 38 8.43 -20.11 4.18
C LEU A 38 9.96 -20.01 4.26
N GLU A 39 10.52 -18.84 3.97
CA GLU A 39 11.95 -18.55 4.12
C GLU A 39 12.38 -18.30 5.59
N GLY A 40 11.45 -18.43 6.55
CA GLY A 40 11.72 -18.31 7.98
C GLY A 40 11.61 -16.91 8.56
N VAL A 41 11.02 -15.96 7.82
CA VAL A 41 10.69 -14.63 8.35
C VAL A 41 9.42 -14.74 9.20
N ASP A 42 9.53 -14.48 10.50
CA ASP A 42 8.37 -14.43 11.39
C ASP A 42 7.57 -13.15 11.13
N ILE A 43 6.37 -13.30 10.57
CA ILE A 43 5.42 -12.21 10.35
C ILE A 43 4.21 -12.51 11.23
N THR A 44 4.26 -11.97 12.45
CA THR A 44 3.29 -12.22 13.52
C THR A 44 1.94 -11.54 13.27
N ASP A 45 1.95 -10.35 12.67
CA ASP A 45 0.76 -9.61 12.26
C ASP A 45 1.03 -8.88 10.92
N PRO A 46 0.52 -9.37 9.77
CA PRO A 46 0.78 -8.74 8.49
C PRO A 46 -0.02 -7.44 8.26
N GLY A 47 -0.86 -7.00 9.21
CA GLY A 47 -1.83 -5.93 9.02
C GLY A 47 -2.91 -6.26 7.97
N GLU A 48 -3.88 -5.37 7.81
CA GLU A 48 -4.82 -5.45 6.70
C GLU A 48 -4.20 -4.90 5.41
N ILE A 49 -4.45 -5.56 4.28
CA ILE A 49 -4.06 -5.03 2.97
C ILE A 49 -5.10 -3.98 2.57
N GLU A 50 -4.72 -2.71 2.72
CA GLU A 50 -5.57 -1.57 2.44
C GLU A 50 -5.25 -0.93 1.09
N ARG A 51 -6.27 -0.37 0.42
CA ARG A 51 -6.10 0.41 -0.79
C ARG A 51 -5.99 1.89 -0.45
N HIS A 52 -4.77 2.41 -0.43
CA HIS A 52 -4.57 3.85 -0.50
C HIS A 52 -4.71 4.32 -1.94
N ARG A 53 -5.88 4.87 -2.27
CA ARG A 53 -6.01 5.69 -3.47
C ARG A 53 -5.58 7.10 -3.07
N HIS A 54 -4.49 7.59 -3.66
CA HIS A 54 -4.20 9.01 -3.67
C HIS A 54 -5.18 9.62 -4.70
N ASP A 55 -6.46 9.70 -4.34
CA ASP A 55 -7.31 10.71 -4.95
C ASP A 55 -6.69 12.01 -4.46
N ASP A 56 -5.82 12.62 -5.28
CA ASP A 56 -5.52 14.03 -5.17
C ASP A 56 -6.88 14.71 -5.04
N GLU A 57 -7.16 15.15 -3.82
CA GLU A 57 -8.29 15.99 -3.51
C GLU A 57 -8.10 17.22 -4.40
N HIS A 58 -8.71 17.19 -5.59
CA HIS A 58 -8.96 18.38 -6.38
C HIS A 58 -9.82 19.24 -5.48
N ALA A 59 -9.16 20.02 -4.63
CA ALA A 59 -9.72 21.14 -3.92
C ALA A 59 -10.24 22.06 -5.02
N HIS A 60 -11.50 21.86 -5.40
CA HIS A 60 -12.27 22.81 -6.17
C HIS A 60 -12.43 24.04 -5.28
N LEU A 61 -11.42 24.91 -5.29
CA LEU A 61 -11.58 26.29 -4.90
C LEU A 61 -12.50 26.92 -5.95
N HIS A 62 -13.81 26.79 -5.75
CA HIS A 62 -14.76 27.64 -6.43
C HIS A 62 -14.65 29.01 -5.74
N GLU A 63 -13.75 29.83 -6.28
CA GLU A 63 -13.68 31.25 -5.96
C GLU A 63 -15.04 31.87 -6.35
N HIS A 64 -15.89 32.12 -5.36
CA HIS A 64 -17.05 32.99 -5.52
C HIS A 64 -16.54 34.42 -5.74
N ALA A 65 -16.21 34.75 -6.99
CA ALA A 65 -16.06 36.14 -7.41
C ALA A 65 -17.47 36.75 -7.49
N HIS A 66 -17.80 37.56 -6.48
CA HIS A 66 -18.99 38.41 -6.44
C HIS A 66 -18.98 39.41 -7.62
N ASN A 67 -20.12 39.56 -8.30
CA ASN A 67 -20.50 40.75 -9.05
C ASN A 67 -21.76 41.35 -8.43
#